data_AF-A0AAE3FPR8-F1
#
_entry.id   AF-A0AAE3FPR8-F1
#
_cell.length_a   1.000
_cell.length_b   1.000
_cell.length_c   1.000
_cell.angle_alpha   90.00
_cell.angle_beta   90.00
_cell.angle_gamma   90.00
#
_symmetry.space_group_name_H-M   'P 1'
#
loop_
_entity.id
_entity.type
_entity.pdbx_description
1 polymer ?
#
loop_
_entity_poly.entity_id
_entity_poly.type
_entity_poly.pdbx_seq_one_letter_code
_entity_poly.pdbx_strand_id
1 'polypeptide(L)'
;MSEMQSESPRPDEQFCQSCGETIKKEAEVCPNCGVRQKGASGGEIKNAGVAALLSFLFGGGGQIYNGQIGKGIGIIVLQFINVMLMFVLIGFLTYPATLAYATYDAYNVANKINNGEIEP
;
A
#
# COMPACT_ATOMS: atom_id res chain seq x y z
N MET A 1 -30.98 -10.45 -35.88
CA MET A 1 -29.94 -9.43 -35.73
C MET A 1 -30.27 -8.59 -34.52
N SER A 2 -29.60 -8.87 -33.40
CA SER A 2 -29.36 -7.92 -32.29
C SER A 2 -28.11 -8.43 -31.58
N GLU A 3 -26.95 -8.09 -32.12
CA GLU A 3 -25.66 -8.35 -31.48
C GLU A 3 -25.62 -7.53 -30.19
N MET A 4 -25.67 -8.22 -29.05
CA MET A 4 -25.54 -7.65 -27.72
C MET A 4 -24.07 -7.29 -27.53
N GLN A 5 -23.68 -6.10 -27.98
CA GLN A 5 -22.33 -5.56 -27.78
C GLN A 5 -22.11 -5.39 -26.28
N SER A 6 -21.21 -6.18 -25.71
CA SER A 6 -20.75 -6.03 -24.34
C SER A 6 -19.81 -4.82 -24.30
N GLU A 7 -20.38 -3.65 -24.05
CA GLU A 7 -19.59 -2.44 -23.83
C GLU A 7 -18.87 -2.57 -22.49
N SER A 8 -17.57 -2.90 -22.53
CA SER A 8 -16.73 -2.91 -21.35
C SER A 8 -16.63 -1.48 -20.78
N PRO A 9 -16.68 -1.30 -19.45
CA PRO A 9 -16.62 0.01 -18.84
C PRO A 9 -15.30 0.70 -19.22
N ARG A 10 -15.36 2.02 -19.41
CA ARG A 10 -14.18 2.84 -19.69
C ARG A 10 -13.21 2.81 -18.50
N PRO A 11 -11.93 3.21 -18.67
CA PRO A 11 -10.93 3.13 -17.60
C PRO A 11 -11.30 3.86 -16.30
N ASP A 12 -12.16 4.86 -16.36
CA ASP A 12 -12.71 5.66 -15.26
C ASP A 12 -14.09 5.17 -14.76
N GLU A 13 -14.55 4.03 -15.26
CA GLU A 13 -15.86 3.45 -14.96
C GLU A 13 -15.71 2.03 -14.40
N GLN A 14 -16.69 1.61 -13.62
CA GLN A 14 -16.83 0.27 -13.05
C GLN A 14 -18.30 -0.11 -12.97
N PHE A 15 -18.61 -1.39 -12.87
CA PHE A 15 -19.97 -1.83 -12.60
C PHE A 15 -20.28 -1.75 -11.10
N CYS A 16 -21.47 -1.26 -10.77
CA CYS A 16 -22.00 -1.31 -9.42
C CYS A 16 -22.10 -2.77 -8.95
N GLN A 17 -21.52 -3.08 -7.79
CA GLN A 17 -21.49 -4.44 -7.24
C GLN A 17 -22.86 -4.99 -6.84
N SER A 18 -23.90 -4.14 -6.79
CA SER A 18 -25.25 -4.55 -6.39
C SER A 18 -26.25 -4.58 -7.54
N CYS A 19 -26.23 -3.60 -8.44
CA CYS A 19 -27.25 -3.47 -9.50
C CYS A 19 -26.69 -3.61 -10.92
N GLY A 20 -25.38 -3.68 -11.10
CA GLY A 20 -24.75 -3.85 -12.41
C GLY A 20 -24.75 -2.58 -13.29
N GLU A 21 -25.20 -1.44 -12.78
CA GLU A 21 -25.13 -0.16 -13.49
C GLU A 21 -23.69 0.28 -13.70
N THR A 22 -23.39 0.89 -14.84
CA THR A 22 -22.06 1.48 -15.08
C THR A 22 -21.96 2.80 -14.35
N ILE A 23 -21.01 2.90 -13.43
CA ILE A 23 -20.78 4.06 -12.57
C ILE A 23 -19.33 4.50 -12.66
N LYS A 24 -19.07 5.75 -12.28
CA LYS A 24 -17.71 6.26 -12.14
C LYS A 24 -16.95 5.55 -11.02
N LYS A 25 -15.63 5.37 -11.16
CA LYS A 25 -14.80 4.78 -10.10
C LYS A 25 -14.82 5.61 -8.83
N GLU A 26 -14.93 6.93 -8.98
CA GLU A 26 -15.00 7.92 -7.90
C GLU A 26 -16.37 7.95 -7.20
N ALA A 27 -17.37 7.21 -7.70
CA ALA A 27 -18.70 7.20 -7.10
C ALA A 27 -18.69 6.45 -5.76
N GLU A 28 -18.71 7.18 -4.64
CA GLU A 28 -18.85 6.59 -3.31
C GLU A 28 -20.20 5.87 -3.11
N VAL A 29 -21.25 6.35 -3.80
CA VAL A 29 -22.62 5.81 -3.75
C VAL A 29 -23.14 5.66 -5.17
N CYS A 30 -23.69 4.49 -5.50
CA CYS A 30 -24.33 4.28 -6.80
C CYS A 30 -25.58 5.17 -6.92
N PRO A 31 -25.69 6.04 -7.95
CA PRO A 31 -26.86 6.91 -8.12
C PRO A 31 -28.13 6.16 -8.55
N ASN A 32 -28.00 4.92 -9.02
CA ASN A 32 -29.13 4.09 -9.45
C ASN A 32 -29.78 3.36 -8.25
N CYS A 33 -28.99 2.63 -7.46
CA CYS A 33 -29.54 1.77 -6.40
C CYS A 33 -29.19 2.21 -4.96
N GLY A 34 -28.35 3.23 -4.79
CA GLY A 34 -28.04 3.82 -3.48
C GLY A 34 -27.06 3.04 -2.60
N VAL A 35 -26.51 1.89 -3.05
CA VAL A 35 -25.47 1.18 -2.29
C VAL A 35 -24.11 1.84 -2.42
N ARG A 36 -23.38 1.91 -1.29
CA ARG A 36 -22.00 2.42 -1.24
C ARG A 36 -21.04 1.50 -1.98
N GLN A 37 -20.14 2.09 -2.78
CA GLN A 37 -19.15 1.36 -3.56
C GLN A 37 -17.77 1.59 -2.93
N LYS A 38 -16.98 0.51 -2.83
CA LYS A 38 -15.62 0.56 -2.26
C LYS A 38 -14.56 1.15 -3.20
N GLY A 39 -14.95 1.59 -4.41
CA GLY A 39 -14.01 2.00 -5.46
C GLY A 39 -13.53 3.45 -5.41
N ALA A 40 -14.08 4.28 -4.52
CA ALA A 40 -13.80 5.73 -4.51
C ALA A 40 -12.62 6.16 -3.60
N SER A 41 -11.94 5.23 -2.92
CA SER A 41 -10.68 5.56 -2.27
C SER A 41 -9.56 5.37 -3.28
N GLY A 42 -9.05 6.47 -3.83
CA GLY A 42 -7.92 6.55 -4.76
C GLY A 42 -6.58 6.11 -4.15
N GLY A 43 -6.54 4.98 -3.46
CA GLY A 43 -5.32 4.31 -3.07
C GLY A 43 -4.67 3.74 -4.32
N GLU A 44 -3.66 4.43 -4.84
CA GLU A 44 -2.79 3.88 -5.87
C GLU A 44 -2.26 2.52 -5.40
N ILE A 45 -2.45 1.46 -6.20
CA ILE A 45 -1.97 0.12 -5.86
C ILE A 45 -0.44 0.19 -5.73
N LYS A 46 0.05 0.02 -4.50
CA LYS A 46 1.46 0.06 -4.13
C LYS A 46 2.12 -1.27 -4.49
N ASN A 47 3.27 -1.22 -5.17
CA ASN A 47 4.07 -2.42 -5.40
C ASN A 47 4.76 -2.86 -4.11
N ALA A 48 4.28 -3.93 -3.46
CA ALA A 48 4.83 -4.43 -2.19
C ALA A 48 6.32 -4.84 -2.30
N GLY A 49 6.74 -5.35 -3.45
CA GLY A 49 8.15 -5.64 -3.73
C GLY A 49 9.02 -4.39 -3.80
N VAL A 50 8.51 -3.29 -4.34
CA VAL A 50 9.22 -2.01 -4.39
C VAL A 50 9.33 -1.41 -3.00
N ALA A 51 8.27 -1.48 -2.19
CA ALA A 51 8.31 -1.06 -0.78
C ALA A 51 9.36 -1.86 0.01
N ALA A 52 9.38 -3.19 -0.14
CA ALA A 52 10.37 -4.05 0.51
C ALA A 52 11.81 -3.72 0.08
N LEU A 53 12.04 -3.57 -1.23
CA LEU A 53 13.36 -3.23 -1.76
C LEU A 53 13.82 -1.85 -1.27
N LEU A 54 12.91 -0.87 -1.22
CA LEU A 54 13.20 0.46 -0.70
C LEU A 54 13.56 0.42 0.79
N SER A 55 12.86 -0.36 1.62
CA SER A 55 13.21 -0.54 3.03
C SER A 55 14.53 -1.29 3.24
N PHE A 56 14.85 -2.24 2.35
CA PHE A 56 16.11 -2.96 2.43
C PHE A 56 17.30 -2.07 2.06
N LEU A 57 17.16 -1.26 1.00
CA LEU A 57 18.23 -0.37 0.53
C LEU A 57 18.39 0.87 1.44
N PHE A 58 17.28 1.38 1.94
CA PHE A 58 17.20 2.49 2.87
C PHE A 58 16.27 2.07 4.01
N GLY A 59 16.79 1.80 5.22
CA GLY A 59 16.05 1.16 6.32
C GLY A 59 14.59 1.58 6.55
N GLY A 60 14.22 2.84 6.31
CA GLY A 60 12.83 3.35 6.41
C GLY A 60 12.16 3.77 5.10
N GLY A 61 12.78 3.50 3.95
CA GLY A 61 12.35 3.94 2.62
C GLY A 61 11.02 3.36 2.17
N GLY A 62 10.75 2.08 2.43
CA GLY A 62 9.46 1.45 2.09
C GLY A 62 8.29 1.96 2.94
N GLN A 63 8.53 2.32 4.20
CA GLN A 63 7.53 2.93 5.06
C GLN A 63 7.17 4.34 4.58
N ILE A 64 8.18 5.13 4.13
CA ILE A 64 7.95 6.43 3.49
C ILE A 64 7.20 6.26 2.16
N TYR A 65 7.57 5.25 1.35
CA TYR A 65 6.86 4.91 0.11
C TYR A 65 5.39 4.57 0.36
N ASN A 66 5.09 3.88 1.46
CA ASN A 66 3.73 3.53 1.87
C ASN A 66 2.92 4.70 2.44
N GLY A 67 3.48 5.92 2.52
CA GLY A 67 2.81 7.10 3.11
C GLY A 67 3.06 7.29 4.61
N GLN A 68 3.63 6.28 5.27
CA GLN A 68 3.85 6.26 6.73
C GLN A 68 5.16 6.94 7.13
N ILE A 69 5.27 8.24 6.86
CA ILE A 69 6.49 9.06 7.09
C ILE A 69 6.99 8.94 8.53
N GLY A 70 6.09 9.04 9.53
CA GLY A 70 6.47 8.96 10.94
C GLY A 70 7.13 7.63 11.31
N LYS A 71 6.59 6.51 10.82
CA LYS A 71 7.21 5.18 11.03
C LYS A 71 8.53 5.05 10.30
N GLY A 72 8.61 5.57 9.07
CA GLY A 72 9.85 5.56 8.29
C GLY A 72 10.98 6.32 8.98
N ILE A 73 10.71 7.51 9.52
CA ILE A 73 11.69 8.29 10.30
C ILE A 73 12.10 7.52 11.56
N GLY A 74 11.15 6.90 12.27
CA GLY A 74 11.45 6.09 13.45
C GLY A 74 12.42 4.93 13.14
N ILE A 75 12.21 4.23 12.03
CA ILE A 75 13.12 3.15 11.60
C ILE A 75 14.49 3.70 11.18
N ILE A 76 14.56 4.84 10.49
CA ILE A 76 15.86 5.47 10.14
C ILE A 76 16.67 5.81 11.39
N VAL A 77 16.02 6.41 12.41
CA VAL A 77 16.67 6.73 13.70
C VAL A 77 17.13 5.45 14.40
N LEU A 78 16.28 4.42 14.44
CA LEU A 78 16.63 3.12 15.01
C LEU A 78 17.82 2.49 14.29
N GLN A 79 17.89 2.60 12.96
CA GLN A 79 18.99 2.06 12.17
C GLN A 79 20.30 2.81 12.45
N PHE A 80 20.23 4.14 12.64
CA PHE A 80 21.38 4.94 13.06
C PHE A 80 21.92 4.52 14.43
N ILE A 81 21.02 4.25 15.39
CA ILE A 81 21.38 3.73 16.71
C ILE A 81 22.05 2.35 16.56
N ASN A 82 21.48 1.44 15.76
CA ASN A 82 22.07 0.12 15.52
C ASN A 82 23.50 0.19 14.93
N VAL A 83 23.76 1.16 14.04
CA VAL A 83 25.11 1.40 13.51
C VAL A 83 26.07 1.83 14.64
N MET A 84 25.64 2.69 15.56
CA MET A 84 26.45 3.04 16.73
C MET A 84 26.67 1.84 17.67
N LEU A 85 25.71 0.93 17.78
CA LEU A 85 25.86 -0.31 18.54
C LEU A 85 26.79 -1.33 17.86
N MET A 86 27.11 -1.16 16.57
CA MET A 86 28.06 -2.03 15.85
C MET A 86 29.46 -1.96 16.48
N PHE A 87 29.84 -0.80 17.03
CA PHE A 87 31.11 -0.63 17.75
C PHE A 87 31.22 -1.51 19.01
N VAL A 88 30.09 -1.98 19.55
CA VAL A 88 30.00 -2.84 20.74
C VAL A 88 29.74 -4.31 20.34
N LEU A 89 29.86 -4.66 19.04
CA LEU A 89 29.55 -5.97 18.43
C LEU A 89 28.08 -6.41 18.52
N ILE A 90 27.29 -5.86 19.43
CA ILE A 90 25.84 -6.11 19.54
C ILE A 90 25.10 -5.66 18.27
N GLY A 91 25.59 -4.60 17.62
CA GLY A 91 25.06 -4.10 16.34
C GLY A 91 25.11 -5.14 15.22
N PHE A 92 26.05 -6.09 15.23
CA PHE A 92 26.17 -7.09 14.18
C PHE A 92 24.97 -8.04 14.12
N LEU A 93 24.32 -8.30 15.25
CA LEU A 93 23.11 -9.13 15.31
C LEU A 93 21.84 -8.29 15.15
N THR A 94 21.82 -7.12 15.80
CA THR A 94 20.63 -6.28 15.88
C THR A 94 20.34 -5.55 14.55
N TYR A 95 21.36 -5.09 13.83
CA TYR A 95 21.20 -4.43 12.53
C TYR A 95 20.52 -5.30 11.46
N PRO A 96 20.97 -6.55 11.16
CA PRO A 96 20.28 -7.38 10.16
C PRO A 96 18.89 -7.81 10.62
N ALA A 97 18.68 -8.01 11.93
CA ALA A 97 17.37 -8.33 12.48
C ALA A 97 16.36 -7.19 12.28
N THR A 98 16.75 -5.94 12.59
CA THR A 98 15.86 -4.78 12.38
C THR A 98 15.62 -4.51 10.90
N LEU A 99 16.62 -4.74 10.03
CA LEU A 99 16.45 -4.61 8.59
C LEU A 99 15.46 -5.64 8.01
N ALA A 100 15.57 -6.90 8.43
CA ALA A 100 14.64 -7.95 8.03
C ALA A 100 13.21 -7.64 8.50
N TYR A 101 13.06 -7.19 9.76
CA TYR A 101 11.79 -6.74 10.30
C TYR A 101 11.21 -5.56 9.51
N ALA A 102 12.00 -4.52 9.24
CA ALA A 102 11.57 -3.34 8.50
C ALA A 102 11.14 -3.67 7.05
N THR A 103 11.85 -4.61 6.41
CA THR A 103 11.52 -5.10 5.07
C THR A 103 10.18 -5.85 5.07
N TYR A 104 9.98 -6.76 6.03
CA TYR A 104 8.74 -7.51 6.19
C TYR A 104 7.55 -6.59 6.51
N ASP A 105 7.74 -5.61 7.39
CA ASP A 105 6.72 -4.63 7.75
C ASP A 105 6.31 -3.80 6.53
N ALA A 106 7.26 -3.27 5.76
CA ALA A 106 6.96 -2.49 4.54
C ALA A 106 6.19 -3.31 3.50
N TYR A 107 6.53 -4.59 3.32
CA TYR A 107 5.80 -5.50 2.44
C TYR A 107 4.37 -5.74 2.92
N ASN A 108 4.19 -6.05 4.20
CA ASN A 108 2.88 -6.36 4.76
C ASN A 108 1.98 -5.11 4.77
N VAL A 109 2.53 -3.95 5.12
CA VAL A 109 1.83 -2.65 5.07
C VAL A 109 1.40 -2.32 3.65
N ALA A 110 2.27 -2.51 2.64
CA ALA A 110 1.90 -2.27 1.25
C ALA A 110 0.71 -3.16 0.81
N ASN A 111 0.71 -4.45 1.17
CA ASN A 111 -0.41 -5.34 0.88
C ASN A 111 -1.69 -4.91 1.58
N LYS A 112 -1.62 -4.48 2.84
CA LYS A 112 -2.78 -3.97 3.57
C LYS A 112 -3.35 -2.68 2.96
N ILE A 113 -2.49 -1.79 2.46
CA ILE A 113 -2.93 -0.59 1.70
C ILE A 113 -3.65 -1.02 0.42
N ASN A 114 -3.08 -1.97 -0.33
CA ASN A 114 -3.70 -2.49 -1.55
C ASN A 114 -5.05 -3.17 -1.31
N ASN A 115 -5.23 -3.78 -0.13
CA ASN A 115 -6.48 -4.42 0.28
C ASN A 115 -7.51 -3.42 0.86
N GLY A 116 -7.15 -2.14 1.02
CA GLY A 116 -8.00 -1.13 1.65
C GLY A 116 -8.18 -1.33 3.16
N GLU A 117 -7.27 -2.05 3.82
CA GLU A 117 -7.31 -2.32 5.26
C GLU A 117 -6.70 -1.19 6.09
N ILE A 118 -5.73 -0.47 5.52
CA ILE A 118 -5.06 0.68 6.14
C ILE A 118 -4.88 1.80 5.11
N GLU A 119 -5.08 3.03 5.57
CA GLU A 119 -4.83 4.22 4.76
C GLU A 119 -3.34 4.63 4.87
N PRO A 120 -2.75 5.16 3.78
CA PRO A 120 -1.35 5.57 3.71
C PRO A 120 -1.01 6.77 4.59
#